data_AF-A0A3R7XEI8-F1
#
_entry.id   AF-A0A3R7XEI8-F1
#
_cell.length_a   1.000
_cell.length_b   1.000
_cell.length_c   1.000
_cell.angle_alpha   90.00
_cell.angle_beta   90.00
_cell.angle_gamma   90.00
#
_symmetry.space_group_name_H-M   'P 1'
#
loop_
_entity.id
_entity.type
_entity.pdbx_description
1 polymer ?
#
loop_
_entity_poly.entity_id
_entity_poly.type
_entity_poly.pdbx_seq_one_letter_code
_entity_poly.pdbx_strand_id
1 'polypeptide(L)'
;KMNLGGILAEEVCLVANIDKSRVATEISEEEVEQVHSSLMSVLSPLNEGLLKPNIVLKNENNDVKPIDVTPFELLYFKDFEKKYFESFNLALDEFFGKSALTVINGSTDTVKKEKLGLFERRLKQQQDAIKKFEEQTDKYIQAAEKIYSNYQIIEEIMNVLYSARENGYSWDEIKRTIKESKNKIKAANRITNINPSKGIITLDLDGTNIELDINRSIPQNAEKYYKHAKKVTRKKDGALKAIEDTKKAMKKKEKKVPTKKRIKRKEAWYERFRWFISSDGFLIIGGRDADTNEEIVKKYMEKRDFFLHTQAPGAPVVIIKTEGSDVPEKTIYEAAEFVVSYSNLWKLGYFEGDCYLVKPEQVSKTPESGEYVKKGSFIIRGTRSYYKNVPINAAIGIDKKVPRVIGGPITAINNHGTNIVKLSPGKFNQNDIAKKIYRLWIDSGSDTSFIRGIASPDKIAKMLPPGGSEIVG
;
A
#
# COMPACT_ATOMS: atom_id res chain seq x y z
N LYS A 1 -2.34 -43.15 -2.24
CA LYS A 1 -1.37 -42.09 -1.89
C LYS A 1 -1.82 -41.43 -0.60
N MET A 2 -1.13 -41.70 0.50
CA MET A 2 -1.31 -40.94 1.75
C MET A 2 -0.41 -39.71 1.62
N ASN A 3 -0.97 -38.52 1.68
CA ASN A 3 -0.26 -37.26 1.38
C ASN A 3 0.63 -36.85 2.57
N LEU A 4 1.60 -37.71 2.93
CA LEU A 4 2.44 -37.56 4.12
C LEU A 4 3.60 -36.60 3.83
N GLY A 5 3.81 -35.62 4.71
CA GLY A 5 4.95 -34.70 4.63
C GLY A 5 6.28 -35.43 4.89
N GLY A 6 7.38 -34.92 4.33
CA GLY A 6 8.69 -35.57 4.41
C GLY A 6 9.15 -35.86 5.85
N ILE A 7 8.95 -34.93 6.78
CA ILE A 7 9.32 -35.11 8.19
C ILE A 7 8.55 -36.25 8.85
N LEU A 8 7.25 -36.37 8.56
CA LEU A 8 6.43 -37.47 9.07
C LEU A 8 6.80 -38.80 8.42
N ALA A 9 7.21 -38.80 7.15
CA ALA A 9 7.72 -40.01 6.51
C ALA A 9 9.02 -40.48 7.15
N GLU A 10 9.93 -39.55 7.46
CA GLU A 10 11.18 -39.87 8.17
C GLU A 10 10.94 -40.32 9.61
N GLU A 11 9.97 -39.73 10.33
CA GLU A 11 9.55 -40.20 11.65
C GLU A 11 9.09 -41.67 11.61
N VAL A 12 8.29 -42.04 10.62
CA VAL A 12 7.81 -43.42 10.47
C VAL A 12 8.95 -44.39 10.22
N CYS A 13 9.92 -44.02 9.38
CA CYS A 13 11.13 -44.82 9.19
C CYS A 13 11.95 -44.96 10.48
N LEU A 14 12.07 -43.89 11.28
CA LEU A 14 12.77 -43.91 12.57
C LEU A 14 12.07 -44.81 13.59
N VAL A 15 10.75 -44.74 13.70
CA VAL A 15 9.95 -45.60 14.60
C VAL A 15 10.01 -47.07 14.15
N ALA A 16 9.97 -47.31 12.84
CA ALA A 16 10.13 -48.64 12.26
C ALA A 16 11.57 -49.18 12.32
N ASN A 17 12.55 -48.36 12.73
CA ASN A 17 13.98 -48.68 12.71
C ASN A 17 14.49 -49.12 11.33
N ILE A 18 14.01 -48.48 10.27
CA ILE A 18 14.39 -48.74 8.88
C ILE A 18 15.12 -47.52 8.32
N ASP A 19 16.26 -47.76 7.68
CA ASP A 19 17.05 -46.69 7.05
C ASP A 19 16.28 -46.09 5.86
N LYS A 20 16.03 -44.78 5.92
CA LYS A 20 15.34 -44.01 4.88
C LYS A 20 16.06 -43.99 3.52
N SER A 21 17.35 -44.32 3.49
CA SER A 21 18.16 -44.35 2.26
C SER A 21 18.13 -45.69 1.54
N ARG A 22 17.53 -46.72 2.15
CA ARG A 22 17.46 -48.07 1.60
C ARG A 22 16.42 -48.15 0.47
N VAL A 23 16.70 -48.94 -0.56
CA VAL A 23 15.83 -49.05 -1.74
C VAL A 23 14.55 -49.81 -1.34
N ALA A 24 13.38 -49.28 -1.68
CA ALA A 24 12.10 -49.86 -1.28
C ALA A 24 11.86 -51.31 -1.73
N THR A 25 12.54 -51.75 -2.81
CA THR A 25 12.47 -53.12 -3.33
C THR A 25 13.27 -54.14 -2.51
N GLU A 26 14.10 -53.67 -1.59
CA GLU A 26 14.96 -54.50 -0.72
C GLU A 26 14.37 -54.72 0.68
N ILE A 27 13.14 -54.24 0.90
CA ILE A 27 12.39 -54.35 2.15
C ILE A 27 11.59 -55.66 2.12
N SER A 28 11.70 -56.46 3.17
CA SER A 28 10.95 -57.72 3.36
C SER A 28 9.48 -57.46 3.70
N GLU A 29 8.61 -58.46 3.50
CA GLU A 29 7.19 -58.35 3.86
C GLU A 29 6.97 -58.07 5.36
N GLU A 30 7.80 -58.65 6.23
CA GLU A 30 7.79 -58.38 7.68
C GLU A 30 8.13 -56.91 7.98
N GLU A 31 9.15 -56.35 7.31
CA GLU A 31 9.52 -54.94 7.46
C GLU A 31 8.41 -54.00 6.90
N VAL A 32 7.67 -54.42 5.87
CA VAL A 32 6.52 -53.64 5.36
C VAL A 32 5.39 -53.58 6.40
N GLU A 33 5.08 -54.69 7.06
CA GLU A 33 4.12 -54.71 8.17
C GLU A 33 4.60 -53.84 9.35
N GLN A 34 5.90 -53.84 9.60
CA GLN A 34 6.53 -52.97 10.61
C GLN A 34 6.41 -51.48 10.26
N VAL A 35 6.60 -51.08 9.01
CA VAL A 35 6.38 -49.70 8.55
C VAL A 35 4.90 -49.32 8.71
N HIS A 36 3.98 -50.21 8.33
CA HIS A 36 2.55 -49.94 8.43
C HIS A 36 2.09 -49.76 9.89
N SER A 37 2.53 -50.65 10.78
CA SER A 37 2.24 -50.52 12.22
C SER A 37 2.85 -49.26 12.82
N SER A 38 4.09 -48.92 12.44
CA SER A 38 4.77 -47.70 12.87
C SER A 38 4.05 -46.43 12.40
N LEU A 39 3.55 -46.41 11.17
CA LEU A 39 2.72 -45.31 10.64
C LEU A 39 1.46 -45.10 11.48
N MET A 40 0.76 -46.19 11.81
CA MET A 40 -0.45 -46.11 12.65
C MET A 40 -0.11 -45.62 14.07
N SER A 41 1.03 -46.05 14.62
CA SER A 41 1.51 -45.58 15.92
C SER A 41 1.88 -44.10 15.92
N VAL A 42 2.55 -43.59 14.88
CA VAL A 42 2.94 -42.17 14.78
C VAL A 42 1.70 -41.27 14.67
N LEU A 43 0.63 -41.74 14.04
CA LEU A 43 -0.60 -40.97 13.85
C LEU A 43 -1.65 -41.19 14.96
N SER A 44 -1.48 -42.19 15.83
CA SER A 44 -2.44 -42.47 16.91
C SER A 44 -2.73 -41.27 17.82
N PRO A 45 -1.77 -40.37 18.15
CA PRO A 45 -2.05 -39.20 18.98
C PRO A 45 -3.07 -38.24 18.36
N LEU A 46 -3.19 -38.21 17.03
CA LEU A 46 -4.21 -37.41 16.33
C LEU A 46 -5.61 -37.99 16.49
N ASN A 47 -5.73 -39.31 16.47
CA ASN A 47 -7.01 -40.01 16.60
C ASN A 47 -7.49 -40.05 18.05
N GLU A 48 -6.56 -40.18 18.99
CA GLU A 48 -6.83 -40.27 20.43
C GLU A 48 -6.97 -38.90 21.12
N GLY A 49 -6.66 -37.80 20.40
CA GLY A 49 -6.73 -36.45 20.94
C GLY A 49 -5.64 -36.11 21.97
N LEU A 50 -4.64 -36.97 22.13
CA LEU A 50 -3.50 -36.81 23.03
C LEU A 50 -2.40 -35.95 22.39
N LEU A 51 -2.77 -34.74 21.99
CA LEU A 51 -1.83 -33.81 21.38
C LEU A 51 -0.87 -33.25 22.44
N LYS A 52 0.41 -33.15 22.07
CA LYS A 52 1.45 -32.43 22.84
C LYS A 52 2.09 -31.37 21.95
N PRO A 53 1.38 -30.26 21.69
CA PRO A 53 1.83 -29.28 20.72
C PRO A 53 3.11 -28.57 21.17
N ASN A 54 4.09 -28.47 20.28
CA ASN A 54 5.39 -27.90 20.62
C ASN A 54 6.07 -27.20 19.44
N ILE A 55 6.90 -26.21 19.74
CA ILE A 55 7.84 -25.58 18.80
C ILE A 55 9.23 -26.13 19.07
N VAL A 56 9.90 -26.55 18.00
CA VAL A 56 11.27 -27.05 18.02
C VAL A 56 12.24 -25.88 17.82
N LEU A 57 13.23 -25.77 18.70
CA LEU A 57 14.21 -24.69 18.76
C LEU A 57 15.61 -25.21 18.45
N LYS A 58 16.38 -24.45 17.67
CA LYS A 58 17.80 -24.72 17.37
C LYS A 58 18.65 -23.53 17.81
N ASN A 59 19.75 -23.82 18.50
CA ASN A 59 20.74 -22.83 18.88
C ASN A 59 21.75 -22.63 17.74
N GLU A 60 21.75 -21.44 17.14
CA GLU A 60 22.75 -21.04 16.15
C GLU A 60 23.36 -19.69 16.56
N ASN A 61 24.68 -19.62 16.75
CA ASN A 61 25.44 -18.39 17.04
C ASN A 61 24.91 -17.57 18.25
N ASN A 62 24.66 -18.23 19.39
CA ASN A 62 24.05 -17.63 20.61
C ASN A 62 22.63 -17.06 20.42
N ASP A 63 21.94 -17.42 19.33
CA ASP A 63 20.57 -17.02 19.08
C ASP A 63 19.67 -18.26 18.99
N VAL A 64 18.57 -18.26 19.75
CA VAL A 64 17.62 -19.38 19.82
C VAL A 64 16.56 -19.18 18.76
N LYS A 65 16.56 -20.02 17.71
CA LYS A 65 15.64 -19.87 16.57
C LYS A 65 14.64 -21.03 16.49
N PRO A 66 13.35 -20.74 16.29
CA PRO A 66 12.36 -21.77 16.00
C PRO A 66 12.58 -22.33 14.59
N ILE A 67 12.62 -23.67 14.47
CA ILE A 67 12.85 -24.37 13.21
C ILE A 67 11.61 -25.12 12.70
N ASP A 68 10.77 -25.62 13.60
CA ASP A 68 9.52 -26.30 13.23
C ASP A 68 8.47 -26.24 14.34
N VAL A 69 7.24 -26.63 14.03
CA VAL A 69 6.09 -26.69 14.95
C VAL A 69 5.29 -27.97 14.72
N THR A 70 5.12 -28.78 15.77
CA THR A 70 4.55 -30.12 15.68
C THR A 70 3.36 -30.30 16.64
N PRO A 71 2.32 -31.05 16.26
CA PRO A 71 1.14 -31.26 17.10
C PRO A 71 1.38 -32.28 18.23
N PHE A 72 2.40 -33.12 18.11
CA PHE A 72 2.85 -34.11 19.08
C PHE A 72 4.36 -34.31 18.98
N GLU A 73 4.95 -35.02 19.94
CA GLU A 73 6.40 -35.23 19.99
C GLU A 73 6.87 -36.18 18.87
N LEU A 74 7.93 -35.77 18.14
CA LEU A 74 8.57 -36.58 17.10
C LEU A 74 9.99 -36.97 17.55
N LEU A 75 10.37 -38.23 17.37
CA LEU A 75 11.73 -38.74 17.57
C LEU A 75 12.74 -38.06 16.66
N TYR A 76 12.31 -37.66 15.46
CA TYR A 76 13.10 -36.86 14.52
C TYR A 76 13.71 -35.60 15.18
N PHE A 77 13.02 -35.02 16.18
CA PHE A 77 13.47 -33.85 16.93
C PHE A 77 13.89 -34.16 18.38
N LYS A 78 14.31 -35.39 18.69
CA LYS A 78 14.64 -35.78 20.07
C LYS A 78 15.71 -34.90 20.72
N ASP A 79 16.73 -34.49 19.96
CA ASP A 79 17.91 -33.76 20.46
C ASP A 79 17.75 -32.23 20.43
N PHE A 80 16.58 -31.74 20.03
CA PHE A 80 16.29 -30.31 19.96
C PHE A 80 15.53 -29.83 21.20
N GLU A 81 15.77 -28.58 21.59
CA GLU A 81 15.01 -27.93 22.66
C GLU A 81 13.57 -27.66 22.19
N LYS A 82 12.60 -27.85 23.08
CA LYS A 82 11.17 -27.77 22.75
C LYS A 82 10.45 -26.81 23.69
N LYS A 83 9.59 -25.97 23.12
CA LYS A 83 8.65 -25.12 23.86
C LYS A 83 7.24 -25.65 23.67
N TYR A 84 6.56 -26.03 24.76
CA TYR A 84 5.23 -26.64 24.73
C TYR A 84 4.10 -25.61 24.83
N PHE A 85 2.93 -25.98 24.29
CA PHE A 85 1.73 -25.14 24.25
C PHE A 85 0.48 -25.93 24.58
N GLU A 86 -0.54 -25.24 25.10
CA GLU A 86 -1.83 -25.82 25.45
C GLU A 86 -2.64 -26.28 24.22
N SER A 87 -2.40 -25.68 23.05
CA SER A 87 -3.02 -26.11 21.80
C SER A 87 -2.10 -25.91 20.60
N PHE A 88 -2.31 -26.70 19.55
CA PHE A 88 -1.51 -26.58 18.32
C PHE A 88 -1.71 -25.24 17.62
N ASN A 89 -2.90 -24.64 17.73
CA ASN A 89 -3.14 -23.29 17.23
C ASN A 89 -2.29 -22.24 17.94
N LEU A 90 -2.09 -22.35 19.26
CA LEU A 90 -1.21 -21.44 20.00
C LEU A 90 0.26 -21.62 19.61
N ALA A 91 0.69 -22.86 19.37
CA ALA A 91 2.03 -23.15 18.86
C ALA A 91 2.24 -22.55 17.45
N LEU A 92 1.25 -22.68 16.56
CA LEU A 92 1.28 -22.08 15.22
C LEU A 92 1.29 -20.55 15.28
N ASP A 93 0.50 -19.96 16.18
CA ASP A 93 0.44 -18.51 16.37
C ASP A 93 1.78 -17.94 16.87
N GLU A 94 2.49 -18.63 17.77
CA GLU A 94 3.82 -18.22 18.23
C GLU A 94 4.87 -18.42 17.12
N PHE A 95 4.86 -19.58 16.44
CA PHE A 95 5.83 -19.94 15.40
C PHE A 95 5.73 -19.03 14.17
N PHE A 96 4.51 -18.85 13.64
CA PHE A 96 4.26 -18.00 12.49
C PHE A 96 4.01 -16.54 12.88
N GLY A 97 3.70 -16.22 14.14
CA GLY A 97 3.50 -14.84 14.59
C GLY A 97 4.75 -13.99 14.47
N LYS A 98 5.93 -14.54 14.84
CA LYS A 98 7.23 -13.86 14.68
C LYS A 98 7.67 -13.77 13.21
N SER A 99 7.39 -14.79 12.41
CA SER A 99 7.71 -14.85 10.98
C SER A 99 6.78 -13.99 10.10
N ALA A 100 5.50 -13.90 10.46
CA ALA A 100 4.53 -13.01 9.83
C ALA A 100 4.80 -11.54 10.21
N LEU A 101 5.36 -11.27 11.39
CA LEU A 101 5.91 -9.96 11.74
C LEU A 101 7.10 -9.59 10.85
N THR A 102 7.99 -10.53 10.51
CA THR A 102 9.16 -10.27 9.63
C THR A 102 8.78 -10.13 8.15
N VAL A 103 7.79 -10.88 7.64
CA VAL A 103 7.31 -10.74 6.25
C VAL A 103 6.47 -9.47 6.04
N ILE A 104 5.69 -9.05 7.05
CA ILE A 104 4.89 -7.82 7.01
C ILE A 104 5.75 -6.57 7.28
N ASN A 105 6.77 -6.65 8.14
CA ASN A 105 7.76 -5.58 8.30
C ASN A 105 8.71 -5.52 7.10
N GLY A 106 9.06 -6.66 6.50
CA GLY A 106 9.95 -6.73 5.34
C GLY A 106 9.42 -6.03 4.09
N SER A 107 8.10 -5.85 3.93
CA SER A 107 7.48 -5.18 2.77
C SER A 107 7.02 -3.75 3.05
N THR A 108 6.81 -3.37 4.32
CA THR A 108 6.49 -1.98 4.70
C THR A 108 7.70 -1.19 5.19
N ASP A 109 8.70 -1.83 5.79
CA ASP A 109 9.99 -1.20 6.13
C ASP A 109 10.95 -1.16 4.94
N THR A 110 10.90 -2.07 3.97
CA THR A 110 11.65 -1.87 2.71
C THR A 110 11.07 -0.70 1.93
N VAL A 111 9.76 -0.62 1.68
CA VAL A 111 9.19 0.53 0.95
C VAL A 111 9.33 1.84 1.73
N LYS A 112 9.33 1.82 3.08
CA LYS A 112 9.60 3.03 3.90
C LYS A 112 11.10 3.36 3.98
N LYS A 113 12.01 2.40 4.14
CA LYS A 113 13.47 2.61 4.10
C LYS A 113 13.94 2.96 2.69
N GLU A 114 13.33 2.42 1.64
CA GLU A 114 13.56 2.79 0.25
C GLU A 114 13.07 4.20 -0.03
N LYS A 115 11.88 4.59 0.47
CA LYS A 115 11.36 5.97 0.29
C LYS A 115 12.07 6.99 1.18
N LEU A 116 12.46 6.65 2.41
CA LEU A 116 13.31 7.49 3.27
C LEU A 116 14.71 7.59 2.67
N GLY A 117 15.27 6.47 2.23
CA GLY A 117 16.52 6.40 1.47
C GLY A 117 16.46 7.18 0.16
N LEU A 118 15.30 7.27 -0.51
CA LEU A 118 15.12 8.12 -1.68
C LEU A 118 15.26 9.62 -1.32
N PHE A 119 14.66 10.05 -0.20
CA PHE A 119 14.79 11.42 0.27
C PHE A 119 16.21 11.73 0.77
N GLU A 120 16.84 10.82 1.48
CA GLU A 120 18.24 10.93 1.91
C GLU A 120 19.21 10.98 0.72
N ARG A 121 19.03 10.10 -0.27
CA ARG A 121 19.79 10.12 -1.53
C ARG A 121 19.60 11.42 -2.28
N ARG A 122 18.35 11.91 -2.39
CA ARG A 122 18.04 13.19 -3.03
C ARG A 122 18.70 14.35 -2.29
N LEU A 123 18.65 14.35 -0.96
CA LEU A 123 19.22 15.40 -0.13
C LEU A 123 20.75 15.42 -0.24
N LYS A 124 21.39 14.24 -0.26
CA LYS A 124 22.83 14.09 -0.51
C LYS A 124 23.21 14.64 -1.89
N GLN A 125 22.49 14.26 -2.95
CA GLN A 125 22.74 14.78 -4.30
C GLN A 125 22.59 16.31 -4.38
N GLN A 126 21.60 16.88 -3.69
CA GLN A 126 21.40 18.33 -3.63
C GLN A 126 22.53 19.04 -2.86
N GLN A 127 23.01 18.44 -1.76
CA GLN A 127 24.15 18.96 -0.99
C GLN A 127 25.46 18.91 -1.81
N ASP A 128 25.71 17.80 -2.49
CA ASP A 128 26.89 17.64 -3.37
C ASP A 128 26.86 18.65 -4.53
N ALA A 129 25.66 18.93 -5.08
CA ALA A 129 25.49 19.94 -6.11
C ALA A 129 25.79 21.35 -5.60
N ILE A 130 25.35 21.69 -4.38
CA ILE A 130 25.65 22.98 -3.75
C ILE A 130 27.16 23.15 -3.58
N LYS A 131 27.85 22.14 -3.04
CA LYS A 131 29.30 22.19 -2.86
C LYS A 131 30.02 22.46 -4.19
N LYS A 132 29.62 21.78 -5.27
CA LYS A 132 30.17 22.03 -6.61
C LYS A 132 29.87 23.44 -7.13
N PHE A 133 28.69 23.98 -6.85
CA PHE A 133 28.34 25.35 -7.23
C PHE A 133 29.16 26.38 -6.43
N GLU A 134 29.45 26.14 -5.16
CA GLU A 134 30.32 27.01 -4.35
C GLU A 134 31.74 27.01 -4.89
N GLU A 135 32.33 25.83 -5.08
CA GLU A 135 33.68 25.69 -5.66
C GLU A 135 33.78 26.36 -7.06
N GLN A 136 32.74 26.26 -7.89
CA GLN A 136 32.71 26.94 -9.19
C GLN A 136 32.56 28.46 -9.07
N THR A 137 31.75 28.94 -8.13
CA THR A 137 31.54 30.37 -7.91
C THR A 137 32.85 31.00 -7.45
N ASP A 138 33.53 30.37 -6.50
CA ASP A 138 34.81 30.85 -5.97
C ASP A 138 35.88 30.87 -7.06
N LYS A 139 35.96 29.83 -7.91
CA LYS A 139 36.88 29.81 -9.07
C LYS A 139 36.64 30.99 -10.02
N TYR A 140 35.39 31.31 -10.32
CA TYR A 140 35.09 32.44 -11.22
C TYR A 140 35.37 33.80 -10.57
N ILE A 141 35.11 33.95 -9.27
CA ILE A 141 35.43 35.18 -8.53
C ILE A 141 36.95 35.36 -8.47
N GLN A 142 37.70 34.33 -8.08
CA GLN A 142 39.16 34.35 -8.05
C GLN A 142 39.76 34.64 -9.43
N ALA A 143 39.17 34.10 -10.51
CA ALA A 143 39.61 34.43 -11.86
C ALA A 143 39.42 35.92 -12.18
N ALA A 144 38.28 36.50 -11.82
CA ALA A 144 38.03 37.93 -12.00
C ALA A 144 38.99 38.79 -11.16
N GLU A 145 39.21 38.43 -9.89
CA GLU A 145 40.14 39.13 -9.00
C GLU A 145 41.58 39.08 -9.52
N LYS A 146 42.02 37.92 -10.02
CA LYS A 146 43.34 37.74 -10.63
C LYS A 146 43.54 38.57 -11.89
N ILE A 147 42.47 38.82 -12.65
CA ILE A 147 42.49 39.74 -13.79
C ILE A 147 42.75 41.18 -13.30
N TYR A 148 42.08 41.62 -12.23
CA TYR A 148 42.30 42.96 -11.68
C TYR A 148 43.65 43.12 -10.99
N SER A 149 44.11 42.12 -10.23
CA SER A 149 45.42 42.19 -9.56
C SER A 149 46.59 42.22 -10.53
N ASN A 150 46.41 41.67 -11.74
CA ASN A 150 47.41 41.63 -12.81
C ASN A 150 47.08 42.60 -13.97
N TYR A 151 46.26 43.62 -13.74
CA TYR A 151 45.73 44.51 -14.78
C TYR A 151 46.81 45.05 -15.72
N GLN A 152 47.88 45.64 -15.17
CA GLN A 152 48.96 46.25 -15.95
C GLN A 152 49.65 45.24 -16.88
N ILE A 153 49.90 44.03 -16.38
CA ILE A 153 50.58 42.99 -17.16
C ILE A 153 49.68 42.47 -18.27
N ILE A 154 48.37 42.35 -18.01
CA ILE A 154 47.39 41.96 -19.02
C ILE A 154 47.28 43.04 -20.10
N GLU A 155 47.28 44.31 -19.71
CA GLU A 155 47.22 45.46 -20.62
C GLU A 155 48.44 45.51 -21.54
N GLU A 156 49.64 45.33 -21.01
CA GLU A 156 50.87 45.20 -21.79
C GLU A 156 50.77 44.06 -22.82
N ILE A 157 50.31 42.88 -22.40
CA ILE A 157 50.13 41.72 -23.29
C ILE A 157 49.10 42.00 -24.39
N MET A 158 47.94 42.56 -24.02
CA MET A 158 46.87 42.87 -24.97
C MET A 158 47.31 43.90 -25.99
N ASN A 159 48.02 44.95 -25.58
CA ASN A 159 48.55 45.98 -26.48
C ASN A 159 49.57 45.41 -27.47
N VAL A 160 50.51 44.57 -27.00
CA VAL A 160 51.49 43.91 -27.88
C VAL A 160 50.79 43.02 -28.92
N LEU A 161 49.80 42.23 -28.48
CA LEU A 161 49.03 41.37 -29.39
C LEU A 161 48.20 42.18 -30.38
N TYR A 162 47.58 43.27 -29.94
CA TYR A 162 46.79 44.16 -30.77
C TYR A 162 47.66 44.84 -31.84
N SER A 163 48.80 45.44 -31.45
CA SER A 163 49.74 46.04 -32.40
C SER A 163 50.33 45.03 -33.38
N ALA A 164 50.59 43.79 -32.97
CA ALA A 164 51.03 42.74 -33.89
C ALA A 164 49.94 42.40 -34.93
N ARG A 165 48.67 42.37 -34.51
CA ARG A 165 47.56 42.11 -35.43
C ARG A 165 47.30 43.28 -36.38
N GLU A 166 47.40 44.53 -35.92
CA GLU A 166 47.27 45.72 -36.79
C GLU A 166 48.39 45.81 -37.83
N ASN A 167 49.62 45.43 -37.48
CA ASN A 167 50.75 45.38 -38.41
C ASN A 167 50.71 44.20 -39.40
N GLY A 168 49.60 43.45 -39.46
CA GLY A 168 49.37 42.42 -40.46
C GLY A 168 49.94 41.04 -40.13
N TYR A 169 50.50 40.82 -38.93
CA TYR A 169 51.04 39.51 -38.56
C TYR A 169 49.92 38.46 -38.38
N SER A 170 50.13 37.28 -38.95
CA SER A 170 49.28 36.11 -38.76
C SER A 170 49.43 35.54 -37.35
N TRP A 171 48.42 34.80 -36.89
CA TRP A 171 48.46 34.16 -35.56
C TRP A 171 49.59 33.15 -35.41
N ASP A 172 49.98 32.48 -36.49
CA ASP A 172 51.09 31.53 -36.48
C ASP A 172 52.44 32.24 -36.35
N GLU A 173 52.60 33.40 -36.99
CA GLU A 173 53.78 34.26 -36.80
C GLU A 173 53.85 34.81 -35.38
N ILE A 174 52.73 35.31 -34.84
CA ILE A 174 52.65 35.79 -33.45
C ILE A 174 53.03 34.68 -32.48
N LYS A 175 52.51 33.45 -32.70
CA LYS A 175 52.82 32.29 -31.86
C LYS A 175 54.30 31.90 -31.93
N ARG A 176 54.91 31.97 -33.11
CA ARG A 176 56.35 31.72 -33.30
C ARG A 176 57.19 32.78 -32.58
N THR A 177 56.88 34.06 -32.78
CA THR A 177 57.58 35.19 -32.15
C THR A 177 57.48 35.16 -30.64
N ILE A 178 56.31 34.83 -30.07
CA ILE A 178 56.14 34.65 -28.62
C ILE A 178 56.99 33.50 -28.11
N LYS A 179 57.06 32.37 -28.83
CA LYS A 179 57.86 31.20 -28.45
C LYS A 179 59.36 31.50 -28.47
N GLU A 180 59.84 32.27 -29.45
CA GLU A 180 61.23 32.71 -29.57
C GLU A 180 61.59 33.80 -28.54
N SER A 181 60.61 34.60 -28.13
CA SER A 181 60.79 35.75 -27.23
C SER A 181 60.49 35.47 -25.76
N LYS A 182 60.16 34.21 -25.38
CA LYS A 182 59.92 33.80 -23.98
C LYS A 182 61.05 34.24 -23.03
N ASN A 183 62.30 34.20 -23.49
CA ASN A 183 63.44 34.58 -22.64
C ASN A 183 63.71 36.09 -22.58
N LYS A 184 63.07 36.92 -23.44
CA LYS A 184 63.34 38.37 -23.55
C LYS A 184 62.23 39.25 -22.99
N ILE A 185 60.96 38.80 -23.01
CA ILE A 185 59.81 39.59 -22.56
C ILE A 185 59.12 38.87 -21.41
N LYS A 186 59.23 39.41 -20.18
CA LYS A 186 58.61 38.84 -18.98
C LYS A 186 57.09 38.64 -19.12
N ALA A 187 56.42 39.55 -19.83
CA ALA A 187 54.99 39.47 -20.12
C ALA A 187 54.61 38.31 -21.07
N ALA A 188 55.46 37.98 -22.06
CA ALA A 188 55.21 36.90 -23.02
C ALA A 188 55.28 35.49 -22.38
N ASN A 189 55.97 35.34 -21.25
CA ASN A 189 56.04 34.09 -20.50
C ASN A 189 54.71 33.67 -19.87
N ARG A 190 53.81 34.61 -19.63
CA ARG A 190 52.51 34.31 -19.03
C ARG A 190 51.51 33.73 -20.02
N ILE A 191 51.77 33.83 -21.33
CA ILE A 191 50.88 33.27 -22.35
C ILE A 191 51.13 31.75 -22.46
N THR A 192 50.15 30.96 -22.01
CA THR A 192 50.22 29.49 -22.06
C THR A 192 49.63 28.93 -23.35
N ASN A 193 48.55 29.54 -23.85
CA ASN A 193 47.89 29.12 -25.09
C ASN A 193 47.26 30.30 -25.83
N ILE A 194 47.11 30.15 -27.15
CA ILE A 194 46.42 31.11 -28.01
C ILE A 194 45.47 30.30 -28.90
N ASN A 195 44.20 30.70 -28.94
CA ASN A 195 43.18 30.18 -29.84
C ASN A 195 42.87 31.20 -30.94
N PRO A 196 43.46 31.05 -32.14
CA PRO A 196 43.35 32.00 -33.25
C PRO A 196 41.92 32.23 -33.72
N SER A 197 41.12 31.15 -33.78
CA SER A 197 39.76 31.16 -34.34
C SER A 197 38.77 32.02 -33.54
N LYS A 198 39.03 32.20 -32.24
CA LYS A 198 38.14 32.92 -31.32
C LYS A 198 38.77 34.17 -30.72
N GLY A 199 40.05 34.46 -31.03
CA GLY A 199 40.78 35.57 -30.39
C GLY A 199 40.93 35.42 -28.88
N ILE A 200 40.98 34.18 -28.37
CA ILE A 200 41.11 33.91 -26.92
C ILE A 200 42.55 33.52 -26.62
N ILE A 201 43.15 34.19 -25.63
CA ILE A 201 44.45 33.81 -25.05
C ILE A 201 44.24 33.21 -23.67
N THR A 202 45.06 32.24 -23.31
CA THR A 202 45.13 31.69 -21.95
C THR A 202 46.38 32.24 -21.28
N LEU A 203 46.20 32.92 -20.15
CA LEU A 203 47.29 33.46 -19.35
C LEU A 203 47.43 32.68 -18.05
N ASP A 204 48.65 32.36 -17.66
CA ASP A 204 48.97 31.93 -16.29
C ASP A 204 49.11 33.18 -15.40
N LEU A 205 48.12 33.38 -14.54
CA LEU A 205 48.07 34.46 -13.56
C LEU A 205 48.20 33.83 -12.17
N ASP A 206 49.42 33.86 -11.63
CA ASP A 206 49.77 33.36 -10.29
C ASP A 206 49.34 31.90 -10.08
N GLY A 207 49.71 31.02 -11.02
CA GLY A 207 49.41 29.59 -10.98
C GLY A 207 47.97 29.23 -11.39
N THR A 208 47.26 30.13 -12.08
CA THR A 208 45.90 29.88 -12.58
C THR A 208 45.78 30.31 -14.02
N ASN A 209 45.42 29.35 -14.86
CA ASN A 209 45.17 29.56 -16.28
C ASN A 209 43.80 30.21 -16.49
N ILE A 210 43.80 31.46 -16.99
CA ILE A 210 42.60 32.28 -17.21
C ILE A 210 42.51 32.62 -18.70
N GLU A 211 41.34 32.39 -19.28
CA GLU A 211 41.05 32.74 -20.68
C GLU A 211 40.59 34.19 -20.81
N LEU A 212 41.23 34.95 -21.70
CA LEU A 212 40.90 36.34 -22.01
C LEU A 212 40.65 36.50 -23.50
N ASP A 213 39.61 37.24 -23.85
CA ASP A 213 39.29 37.64 -25.21
C ASP A 213 40.03 38.94 -25.51
N ILE A 214 40.92 38.92 -26.51
CA ILE A 214 41.73 40.09 -26.87
C ILE A 214 40.92 41.20 -27.55
N ASN A 215 39.71 40.91 -28.01
CA ASN A 215 38.82 41.89 -28.63
C ASN A 215 37.95 42.61 -27.58
N ARG A 216 38.15 42.33 -26.29
CA ARG A 216 37.41 42.92 -25.18
C ARG A 216 38.35 43.62 -24.24
N SER A 217 37.87 44.66 -23.59
CA SER A 217 38.63 45.33 -22.55
C SER A 217 38.84 44.42 -21.32
N ILE A 218 39.84 44.72 -20.51
CA ILE A 218 40.13 43.98 -19.27
C ILE A 218 38.91 43.97 -18.33
N PRO A 219 38.21 45.10 -18.08
CA PRO A 219 36.98 45.10 -17.30
C PRO A 219 35.88 44.21 -17.90
N GLN A 220 35.73 44.17 -19.23
CA GLN A 220 34.74 43.30 -19.89
C GLN A 220 35.10 41.82 -19.75
N ASN A 221 36.38 41.48 -19.79
CA ASN A 221 36.86 40.12 -19.53
C ASN A 221 36.59 39.70 -18.07
N ALA A 222 36.89 40.56 -17.10
CA ALA A 222 36.58 40.29 -15.70
C ALA A 222 35.06 40.19 -15.44
N GLU A 223 34.27 41.07 -16.06
CA GLU A 223 32.80 41.06 -15.95
C GLU A 223 32.19 39.75 -16.47
N LYS A 224 32.78 39.13 -17.50
CA LYS A 224 32.36 37.80 -17.98
C LYS A 224 32.44 36.75 -16.86
N TYR A 225 33.53 36.74 -16.11
CA TYR A 225 33.72 35.82 -14.99
C TYR A 225 32.74 36.11 -13.85
N TYR A 226 32.50 37.38 -13.49
CA TYR A 226 31.47 37.73 -12.52
C TYR A 226 30.05 37.36 -12.96
N LYS A 227 29.72 37.51 -14.26
CA LYS A 227 28.44 37.06 -14.82
C LYS A 227 28.29 35.55 -14.72
N HIS A 228 29.36 34.78 -14.96
CA HIS A 228 29.36 33.34 -14.76
C HIS A 228 29.18 32.97 -13.28
N ALA A 229 29.90 33.61 -12.37
CA ALA A 229 29.73 33.45 -10.93
C ALA A 229 28.26 33.68 -10.52
N LYS A 230 27.68 34.83 -10.90
CA LYS A 230 26.27 35.17 -10.60
C LYS A 230 25.26 34.15 -11.14
N LYS A 231 25.52 33.58 -12.32
CA LYS A 231 24.67 32.52 -12.91
C LYS A 231 24.75 31.22 -12.10
N VAL A 232 25.93 30.87 -11.60
CA VAL A 232 26.12 29.69 -10.73
C VAL A 232 25.50 29.94 -9.35
N THR A 233 25.66 31.13 -8.76
CA THR A 233 24.99 31.52 -7.50
C THR A 233 23.48 31.37 -7.59
N ARG A 234 22.84 31.83 -8.68
CA ARG A 234 21.40 31.63 -8.89
C ARG A 234 20.98 30.15 -8.91
N LYS A 235 21.83 29.27 -9.47
CA LYS A 235 21.59 27.82 -9.44
C LYS A 235 21.72 27.27 -8.01
N LYS A 236 22.67 27.78 -7.23
CA LYS A 236 22.83 27.45 -5.80
C LYS A 236 21.57 27.83 -5.01
N ASP A 237 21.05 29.04 -5.21
CA ASP A 237 19.83 29.51 -4.52
C ASP A 237 18.62 28.63 -4.86
N GLY A 238 18.48 28.21 -6.13
CA GLY A 238 17.46 27.25 -6.54
C GLY A 238 17.60 25.89 -5.84
N ALA A 239 18.83 25.38 -5.74
CA ALA A 239 19.13 24.12 -5.06
C ALA A 239 18.84 24.20 -3.54
N LEU A 240 19.15 25.33 -2.89
CA LEU A 240 18.84 25.56 -1.48
C LEU A 240 17.34 25.51 -1.20
N LYS A 241 16.51 26.15 -2.04
CA LYS A 241 15.04 26.06 -1.94
C LYS A 241 14.54 24.62 -2.08
N ALA A 242 15.11 23.87 -3.04
CA ALA A 242 14.74 22.47 -3.24
C ALA A 242 15.11 21.56 -2.04
N ILE A 243 16.19 21.87 -1.32
CA ILE A 243 16.55 21.20 -0.05
C ILE A 243 15.50 21.53 1.02
N GLU A 244 15.10 22.79 1.15
CA GLU A 244 14.10 23.20 2.14
C GLU A 244 12.76 22.48 1.93
N ASP A 245 12.30 22.38 0.68
CA ASP A 245 11.08 21.66 0.33
C ASP A 245 11.20 20.16 0.63
N THR A 246 12.37 19.57 0.35
CA THR A 246 12.65 18.16 0.67
C THR A 246 12.62 17.92 2.18
N LYS A 247 13.22 18.81 2.98
CA LYS A 247 13.17 18.76 4.46
C LYS A 247 11.76 18.94 5.01
N LYS A 248 10.96 19.86 4.44
CA LYS A 248 9.54 20.04 4.81
C LYS A 248 8.72 18.79 4.51
N ALA A 249 8.96 18.13 3.37
CA ALA A 249 8.31 16.88 3.01
C ALA A 249 8.66 15.74 3.97
N MET A 250 9.93 15.65 4.43
CA MET A 250 10.36 14.70 5.46
C MET A 250 9.66 14.95 6.80
N LYS A 251 9.66 16.19 7.31
CA LYS A 251 9.01 16.55 8.59
C LYS A 251 7.50 16.31 8.60
N LYS A 252 6.80 16.60 7.50
CA LYS A 252 5.35 16.30 7.37
C LYS A 252 5.04 14.81 7.44
N LYS A 253 6.02 13.95 7.12
CA LYS A 253 5.88 12.49 7.11
C LYS A 253 6.26 11.87 8.45
N GLU A 254 7.28 12.40 9.12
CA GLU A 254 7.63 12.04 10.50
C GLU A 254 6.48 12.36 11.48
N LYS A 255 5.80 13.50 11.30
CA LYS A 255 4.60 13.85 12.09
C LYS A 255 3.36 12.99 11.83
N LYS A 256 3.38 12.09 10.82
CA LYS A 256 2.29 11.14 10.51
C LYS A 256 2.51 9.75 11.10
N VAL A 257 3.25 9.64 12.22
CA VAL A 257 3.20 8.44 13.06
C VAL A 257 2.26 8.72 14.24
N PRO A 258 0.98 8.36 14.09
CA PRO A 258 0.40 7.46 15.06
C PRO A 258 0.29 6.12 14.37
N THR A 259 0.92 5.12 14.99
CA THR A 259 0.60 3.72 14.79
C THR A 259 -0.91 3.58 14.95
N LYS A 260 -1.64 3.57 13.82
CA LYS A 260 -2.96 2.94 13.79
C LYS A 260 -2.68 1.52 14.25
N LYS A 261 -3.00 1.19 15.51
CA LYS A 261 -3.31 -0.17 15.90
C LYS A 261 -4.49 -0.56 15.02
N ARG A 262 -4.20 -1.01 13.79
CA ARG A 262 -5.17 -1.64 12.91
C ARG A 262 -5.58 -2.86 13.69
N ILE A 263 -6.78 -2.83 14.28
CA ILE A 263 -7.40 -4.01 14.84
C ILE A 263 -7.47 -5.00 13.68
N LYS A 264 -6.51 -5.95 13.64
CA LYS A 264 -6.38 -6.93 12.56
C LYS A 264 -7.48 -7.95 12.79
N ARG A 265 -8.57 -7.82 12.05
CA ARG A 265 -9.65 -8.81 11.99
C ARG A 265 -9.56 -9.53 10.65
N LYS A 266 -9.76 -10.85 10.67
CA LYS A 266 -10.08 -11.61 9.44
C LYS A 266 -11.46 -11.15 8.95
N GLU A 267 -11.51 -10.47 7.82
CA GLU A 267 -12.78 -10.06 7.20
C GLU A 267 -13.56 -11.32 6.81
N ALA A 268 -14.85 -11.36 7.17
CA ALA A 268 -15.70 -12.48 6.77
C ALA A 268 -15.97 -12.41 5.27
N TRP A 269 -16.16 -13.56 4.61
CA TRP A 269 -16.31 -13.64 3.15
C TRP A 269 -17.45 -12.77 2.61
N TYR A 270 -18.50 -12.57 3.41
CA TYR A 270 -19.68 -11.78 3.04
C TYR A 270 -19.46 -10.26 3.11
N GLU A 271 -18.38 -9.79 3.75
CA GLU A 271 -18.16 -8.35 3.97
C GLU A 271 -17.81 -7.57 2.70
N ARG A 272 -17.45 -8.30 1.63
CA ARG A 272 -17.34 -7.73 0.28
C ARG A 272 -18.69 -7.33 -0.32
N PHE A 273 -19.79 -7.93 0.13
CA PHE A 273 -21.15 -7.60 -0.30
C PHE A 273 -21.76 -6.51 0.60
N ARG A 274 -22.99 -6.07 0.32
CA ARG A 274 -23.82 -5.45 1.35
C ARG A 274 -24.32 -6.57 2.25
N TRP A 275 -24.39 -6.35 3.54
CA TRP A 275 -24.80 -7.41 4.46
C TRP A 275 -25.27 -6.81 5.78
N PHE A 276 -26.08 -7.58 6.50
CA PHE A 276 -26.38 -7.37 7.91
C PHE A 276 -26.75 -8.71 8.57
N ILE A 277 -26.80 -8.74 9.90
CA ILE A 277 -27.35 -9.86 10.66
C ILE A 277 -28.72 -9.44 11.18
N SER A 278 -29.77 -10.23 10.91
CA SER A 278 -31.13 -9.92 11.39
C SER A 278 -31.19 -9.93 12.91
N SER A 279 -32.26 -9.36 13.47
CA SER A 279 -32.52 -9.46 14.92
C SER A 279 -32.48 -10.90 15.44
N ASP A 280 -32.91 -11.86 14.62
CA ASP A 280 -32.97 -13.28 14.97
C ASP A 280 -31.66 -14.04 14.68
N GLY A 281 -30.62 -13.36 14.17
CA GLY A 281 -29.28 -13.93 13.98
C GLY A 281 -29.00 -14.50 12.59
N PHE A 282 -29.91 -14.36 11.63
CA PHE A 282 -29.69 -14.82 10.26
C PHE A 282 -28.75 -13.86 9.50
N LEU A 283 -27.94 -14.41 8.61
CA LEU A 283 -27.10 -13.61 7.71
C LEU A 283 -27.90 -13.21 6.47
N ILE A 284 -27.97 -11.91 6.21
CA ILE A 284 -28.54 -11.37 4.98
C ILE A 284 -27.41 -10.75 4.16
N ILE A 285 -27.32 -11.14 2.89
CA ILE A 285 -26.35 -10.59 1.93
C ILE A 285 -27.07 -9.95 0.75
N GLY A 286 -26.49 -8.89 0.19
CA GLY A 286 -27.02 -8.19 -0.96
C GLY A 286 -25.93 -7.63 -1.88
N GLY A 287 -26.17 -7.62 -3.18
CA GLY A 287 -25.17 -7.12 -4.14
C GLY A 287 -24.97 -5.60 -4.05
N ARG A 288 -23.78 -5.14 -4.45
CA ARG A 288 -23.44 -3.71 -4.54
C ARG A 288 -23.69 -3.15 -5.93
N ASP A 289 -23.68 -4.02 -6.93
CA ASP A 289 -23.79 -3.73 -8.37
C ASP A 289 -24.34 -4.96 -9.10
N ALA A 290 -24.53 -4.84 -10.42
CA ALA A 290 -25.06 -5.91 -11.26
C ALA A 290 -24.20 -7.19 -11.21
N ASP A 291 -22.87 -7.05 -11.13
CA ASP A 291 -21.93 -8.17 -11.17
C ASP A 291 -21.95 -8.98 -9.88
N THR A 292 -21.95 -8.28 -8.76
CA THR A 292 -22.09 -8.88 -7.43
C THR A 292 -23.50 -9.47 -7.21
N ASN A 293 -24.56 -8.88 -7.79
CA ASN A 293 -25.88 -9.50 -7.82
C ASN A 293 -25.83 -10.86 -8.53
N GLU A 294 -25.15 -10.97 -9.69
CA GLU A 294 -25.02 -12.25 -10.39
C GLU A 294 -24.21 -13.27 -9.59
N GLU A 295 -23.13 -12.81 -8.96
CA GLU A 295 -22.23 -13.65 -8.17
C GLU A 295 -22.97 -14.26 -6.96
N ILE A 296 -23.75 -13.44 -6.25
CA ILE A 296 -24.56 -13.88 -5.10
C ILE A 296 -25.51 -15.00 -5.53
N VAL A 297 -26.27 -14.80 -6.62
CA VAL A 297 -27.23 -15.80 -7.09
C VAL A 297 -26.55 -17.07 -7.60
N LYS A 298 -25.43 -16.95 -8.33
CA LYS A 298 -24.76 -18.11 -8.94
C LYS A 298 -23.94 -18.93 -7.95
N LYS A 299 -23.31 -18.30 -6.95
CA LYS A 299 -22.31 -18.96 -6.08
C LYS A 299 -22.75 -19.11 -4.63
N TYR A 300 -23.65 -18.26 -4.15
CA TYR A 300 -23.96 -18.16 -2.71
C TYR A 300 -25.42 -18.45 -2.36
N MET A 301 -26.32 -18.56 -3.35
CA MET A 301 -27.71 -18.96 -3.16
C MET A 301 -27.83 -20.49 -3.07
N GLU A 302 -28.38 -20.99 -1.97
CA GLU A 302 -28.71 -22.40 -1.79
C GLU A 302 -30.21 -22.65 -1.94
N LYS A 303 -30.62 -23.91 -2.12
CA LYS A 303 -32.02 -24.28 -2.40
C LYS A 303 -33.03 -23.86 -1.31
N ARG A 304 -32.57 -23.80 -0.05
CA ARG A 304 -33.40 -23.45 1.12
C ARG A 304 -33.32 -21.97 1.50
N ASP A 305 -32.56 -21.17 0.76
CA ASP A 305 -32.48 -19.73 1.01
C ASP A 305 -33.73 -19.01 0.51
N PHE A 306 -33.88 -17.73 0.85
CA PHE A 306 -34.91 -16.87 0.26
C PHE A 306 -34.28 -15.77 -0.58
N PHE A 307 -34.90 -15.48 -1.72
CA PHE A 307 -34.51 -14.41 -2.63
C PHE A 307 -35.49 -13.25 -2.51
N LEU A 308 -34.98 -12.03 -2.30
CA LEU A 308 -35.77 -10.81 -2.28
C LEU A 308 -35.21 -9.78 -3.27
N HIS A 309 -36.13 -9.06 -3.91
CA HIS A 309 -35.80 -7.97 -4.83
C HIS A 309 -36.98 -6.99 -4.95
N THR A 310 -36.71 -5.75 -5.37
CA THR A 310 -37.75 -4.75 -5.69
C THR A 310 -37.78 -4.46 -7.18
N GLN A 311 -38.90 -3.96 -7.71
CA GLN A 311 -38.96 -3.54 -9.11
C GLN A 311 -38.17 -2.25 -9.37
N ALA A 312 -37.75 -1.54 -8.32
CA ALA A 312 -36.99 -0.31 -8.46
C ALA A 312 -35.61 -0.53 -9.13
N PRO A 313 -35.17 0.37 -10.02
CA PRO A 313 -33.84 0.29 -10.62
C PRO A 313 -32.73 0.32 -9.57
N GLY A 314 -31.62 -0.35 -9.87
CA GLY A 314 -30.44 -0.33 -8.99
C GLY A 314 -30.64 -1.00 -7.63
N ALA A 315 -31.70 -1.80 -7.49
CA ALA A 315 -31.94 -2.60 -6.30
C ALA A 315 -30.89 -3.71 -6.13
N PRO A 316 -30.51 -4.01 -4.88
CA PRO A 316 -29.70 -5.18 -4.61
C PRO A 316 -30.56 -6.44 -4.77
N VAL A 317 -29.96 -7.51 -5.30
CA VAL A 317 -30.46 -8.86 -5.03
C VAL A 317 -30.08 -9.21 -3.61
N VAL A 318 -31.07 -9.55 -2.79
CA VAL A 318 -30.88 -9.89 -1.38
C VAL A 318 -31.21 -11.35 -1.15
N ILE A 319 -30.34 -12.03 -0.40
CA ILE A 319 -30.51 -13.43 -0.02
C ILE A 319 -30.49 -13.54 1.51
N ILE A 320 -31.49 -14.22 2.05
CA ILE A 320 -31.51 -14.65 3.45
C ILE A 320 -30.86 -16.04 3.50
N LYS A 321 -29.71 -16.15 4.17
CA LYS A 321 -29.03 -17.43 4.41
C LYS A 321 -29.71 -18.15 5.55
N THR A 322 -30.41 -19.24 5.24
CA THR A 322 -31.24 -19.95 6.24
C THR A 322 -30.49 -21.05 6.97
N GLU A 323 -29.42 -21.58 6.35
CA GLU A 323 -28.68 -22.76 6.83
C GLU A 323 -29.61 -23.95 7.17
N GLY A 324 -30.77 -24.00 6.50
CA GLY A 324 -31.79 -25.03 6.71
C GLY A 324 -32.77 -24.80 7.86
N SER A 325 -32.69 -23.67 8.57
CA SER A 325 -33.62 -23.29 9.65
C SER A 325 -34.82 -22.49 9.13
N ASP A 326 -35.95 -22.55 9.85
CA ASP A 326 -37.14 -21.73 9.54
C ASP A 326 -36.88 -20.25 9.86
N VAL A 327 -37.24 -19.38 8.91
CA VAL A 327 -36.99 -17.94 9.02
C VAL A 327 -38.21 -17.23 9.61
N PRO A 328 -38.08 -16.52 10.75
CA PRO A 328 -39.17 -15.73 11.31
C PRO A 328 -39.61 -14.60 10.36
N GLU A 329 -40.90 -14.27 10.38
CA GLU A 329 -41.47 -13.19 9.55
C GLU A 329 -40.76 -11.85 9.79
N LYS A 330 -40.33 -11.59 11.03
CA LYS A 330 -39.53 -10.40 11.38
C LYS A 330 -38.23 -10.31 10.58
N THR A 331 -37.49 -11.41 10.44
CA THR A 331 -36.25 -11.45 9.64
C THR A 331 -36.55 -11.21 8.16
N ILE A 332 -37.66 -11.72 7.65
CA ILE A 332 -38.09 -11.48 6.26
C ILE A 332 -38.42 -10.00 6.06
N TYR A 333 -39.13 -9.38 7.01
CA TYR A 333 -39.46 -7.97 6.96
C TYR A 333 -38.21 -7.07 7.04
N GLU A 334 -37.24 -7.40 7.89
CA GLU A 334 -35.94 -6.71 7.93
C GLU A 334 -35.20 -6.84 6.59
N ALA A 335 -35.24 -8.01 5.95
CA ALA A 335 -34.67 -8.18 4.62
C ALA A 335 -35.40 -7.34 3.56
N ALA A 336 -36.73 -7.22 3.67
CA ALA A 336 -37.54 -6.37 2.81
C ALA A 336 -37.16 -4.88 2.95
N GLU A 337 -37.03 -4.37 4.19
CA GLU A 337 -36.54 -3.01 4.47
C GLU A 337 -35.17 -2.78 3.84
N PHE A 338 -34.27 -3.76 3.96
CA PHE A 338 -32.94 -3.69 3.36
C PHE A 338 -32.98 -3.60 1.84
N VAL A 339 -33.85 -4.37 1.16
CA VAL A 339 -34.01 -4.32 -0.29
C VAL A 339 -34.44 -2.93 -0.76
N VAL A 340 -35.48 -2.37 -0.15
CA VAL A 340 -36.04 -1.07 -0.58
C VAL A 340 -35.09 0.07 -0.23
N SER A 341 -34.50 0.06 0.96
CA SER A 341 -33.59 1.12 1.45
C SER A 341 -32.27 1.18 0.69
N TYR A 342 -31.78 0.06 0.16
CA TYR A 342 -30.52 0.02 -0.56
C TYR A 342 -30.67 0.09 -2.09
N SER A 343 -31.88 0.44 -2.58
CA SER A 343 -32.19 0.64 -3.99
C SER A 343 -32.10 2.12 -4.42
N ASN A 344 -32.38 2.43 -5.69
CA ASN A 344 -32.49 3.82 -6.11
C ASN A 344 -33.72 4.55 -5.50
N LEU A 345 -34.66 3.87 -4.86
CA LEU A 345 -35.76 4.54 -4.16
C LEU A 345 -35.22 5.51 -3.08
N TRP A 346 -34.15 5.11 -2.40
CA TRP A 346 -33.42 5.97 -1.47
C TRP A 346 -32.86 7.22 -2.16
N LYS A 347 -32.22 7.07 -3.32
CA LYS A 347 -31.67 8.20 -4.09
C LYS A 347 -32.75 9.17 -4.53
N LEU A 348 -33.93 8.65 -4.85
CA LEU A 348 -35.08 9.42 -5.32
C LEU A 348 -35.86 10.06 -4.16
N GLY A 349 -35.54 9.74 -2.90
CA GLY A 349 -36.17 10.36 -1.73
C GLY A 349 -37.53 9.77 -1.36
N TYR A 350 -37.85 8.55 -1.81
CA TYR A 350 -39.07 7.86 -1.38
C TYR A 350 -38.96 7.41 0.08
N PHE A 351 -40.08 7.44 0.79
CA PHE A 351 -40.16 7.00 2.20
C PHE A 351 -40.70 5.58 2.37
N GLU A 352 -41.28 5.00 1.31
CA GLU A 352 -41.80 3.65 1.29
C GLU A 352 -41.55 3.02 -0.08
N GLY A 353 -41.52 1.68 -0.13
CA GLY A 353 -41.36 0.94 -1.37
C GLY A 353 -41.89 -0.48 -1.26
N ASP A 354 -42.11 -1.07 -2.43
CA ASP A 354 -42.59 -2.45 -2.52
C ASP A 354 -41.44 -3.38 -2.90
N CYS A 355 -41.44 -4.57 -2.32
CA CYS A 355 -40.55 -5.65 -2.76
C CYS A 355 -41.29 -6.98 -2.80
N TYR A 356 -40.64 -8.00 -3.33
CA TYR A 356 -41.17 -9.34 -3.35
C TYR A 356 -40.13 -10.37 -2.90
N LEU A 357 -40.63 -11.45 -2.34
CA LEU A 357 -39.90 -12.65 -1.95
C LEU A 357 -40.28 -13.82 -2.84
N VAL A 358 -39.29 -14.61 -3.23
CA VAL A 358 -39.45 -15.88 -3.95
C VAL A 358 -38.43 -16.92 -3.51
N LYS A 359 -38.71 -18.17 -3.83
CA LYS A 359 -37.78 -19.28 -3.61
C LYS A 359 -36.69 -19.32 -4.70
N PRO A 360 -35.50 -19.87 -4.42
CA PRO A 360 -34.40 -20.02 -5.37
C PRO A 360 -34.80 -20.71 -6.68
N GLU A 361 -35.67 -21.72 -6.61
CA GLU A 361 -36.18 -22.48 -7.76
C GLU A 361 -36.97 -21.63 -8.76
N GLN A 362 -37.48 -20.48 -8.32
CA GLN A 362 -38.26 -19.55 -9.13
C GLN A 362 -37.38 -18.56 -9.88
N VAL A 363 -36.08 -18.48 -9.57
CA VAL A 363 -35.15 -17.49 -10.12
C VAL A 363 -34.41 -18.10 -11.31
N SER A 364 -34.59 -17.52 -12.50
CA SER A 364 -33.94 -17.94 -13.74
C SER A 364 -33.21 -16.78 -14.43
N LYS A 365 -32.21 -17.12 -15.24
CA LYS A 365 -31.54 -16.18 -16.16
C LYS A 365 -31.88 -16.43 -17.63
N THR A 366 -32.63 -17.47 -17.92
CA THR A 366 -32.94 -17.85 -19.30
C THR A 366 -34.21 -17.11 -19.74
N PRO A 367 -34.10 -16.15 -20.68
CA PRO A 367 -35.26 -15.50 -21.28
C PRO A 367 -36.15 -16.50 -22.02
N GLU A 368 -37.40 -16.10 -22.25
CA GLU A 368 -38.22 -16.73 -23.28
C GLU A 368 -37.63 -16.42 -24.66
N SER A 369 -37.92 -17.28 -25.64
CA SER A 369 -37.31 -17.21 -26.97
C SER A 369 -37.55 -15.84 -27.61
N GLY A 370 -36.49 -15.05 -27.79
CA GLY A 370 -36.53 -13.72 -28.42
C GLY A 370 -36.33 -12.53 -27.46
N GLU A 371 -36.32 -12.74 -26.15
CA GLU A 371 -36.10 -11.66 -25.17
C GLU A 371 -34.63 -11.54 -24.73
N TYR A 372 -34.17 -10.32 -24.48
CA TYR A 372 -32.82 -10.06 -23.95
C TYR A 372 -32.89 -9.70 -22.46
N VAL A 373 -32.18 -10.46 -21.61
CA VAL A 373 -32.05 -10.16 -20.18
C VAL A 373 -30.81 -9.29 -19.96
N LYS A 374 -31.01 -8.10 -19.41
CA LYS A 374 -29.90 -7.21 -19.02
C LYS A 374 -29.06 -7.83 -17.92
N LYS A 375 -27.76 -7.52 -17.91
CA LYS A 375 -26.81 -7.95 -16.87
C LYS A 375 -27.33 -7.54 -15.48
N GLY A 376 -27.32 -8.49 -14.53
CA GLY A 376 -27.87 -8.28 -13.18
C GLY A 376 -29.39 -8.36 -13.04
N SER A 377 -30.14 -8.63 -14.12
CA SER A 377 -31.58 -8.91 -14.07
C SER A 377 -31.87 -10.41 -13.99
N PHE A 378 -33.01 -10.76 -13.39
CA PHE A 378 -33.44 -12.15 -13.17
C PHE A 378 -34.92 -12.29 -13.54
N ILE A 379 -35.26 -13.42 -14.14
CA ILE A 379 -36.62 -13.79 -14.50
C ILE A 379 -37.18 -14.62 -13.36
N ILE A 380 -38.32 -14.19 -12.85
CA ILE A 380 -38.99 -14.85 -11.73
C ILE A 380 -40.21 -15.59 -12.25
N ARG A 381 -40.22 -16.92 -12.10
CA ARG A 381 -41.30 -17.81 -12.54
C ARG A 381 -42.16 -18.23 -11.35
N GLY A 382 -43.49 -18.29 -11.54
CA GLY A 382 -44.44 -18.65 -10.50
C GLY A 382 -44.88 -17.47 -9.63
N THR A 383 -45.43 -17.77 -8.44
CA THR A 383 -46.04 -16.78 -7.55
C THR A 383 -45.01 -15.98 -6.76
N ARG A 384 -45.28 -14.68 -6.57
CA ARG A 384 -44.44 -13.77 -5.79
C ARG A 384 -45.17 -13.38 -4.52
N SER A 385 -44.50 -13.45 -3.38
CA SER A 385 -45.00 -12.91 -2.12
C SER A 385 -44.60 -11.45 -2.01
N TYR A 386 -45.56 -10.53 -2.07
CA TYR A 386 -45.30 -9.09 -2.07
C TYR A 386 -45.34 -8.51 -0.65
N TYR A 387 -44.37 -7.67 -0.34
CA TYR A 387 -44.32 -6.81 0.84
C TYR A 387 -44.50 -5.37 0.36
N LYS A 388 -45.63 -4.77 0.74
CA LYS A 388 -46.03 -3.43 0.29
C LYS A 388 -45.79 -2.38 1.36
N ASN A 389 -45.58 -1.14 0.93
CA ASN A 389 -45.40 0.02 1.81
C ASN A 389 -44.30 -0.19 2.86
N VAL A 390 -43.21 -0.87 2.46
CA VAL A 390 -42.09 -1.15 3.35
C VAL A 390 -41.31 0.15 3.55
N PRO A 391 -41.06 0.59 4.80
CA PRO A 391 -40.45 1.88 5.06
C PRO A 391 -39.00 1.92 4.59
N ILE A 392 -38.62 3.03 3.96
CA ILE A 392 -37.27 3.31 3.49
C ILE A 392 -36.55 4.08 4.58
N ASN A 393 -35.86 3.32 5.42
CA ASN A 393 -35.00 3.84 6.47
C ASN A 393 -33.78 2.92 6.66
N ALA A 394 -32.75 3.42 7.32
CA ALA A 394 -31.58 2.63 7.66
C ALA A 394 -30.98 3.13 8.97
N ALA A 395 -30.21 2.27 9.63
CA ALA A 395 -29.38 2.66 10.76
C ALA A 395 -27.94 2.24 10.52
N ILE A 396 -27.02 2.98 11.14
CA ILE A 396 -25.60 2.63 11.23
C ILE A 396 -25.19 2.62 12.70
N GLY A 397 -24.36 1.65 13.07
CA GLY A 397 -23.84 1.52 14.42
C GLY A 397 -22.48 0.83 14.45
N ILE A 398 -21.98 0.61 15.66
CA ILE A 398 -20.79 -0.17 15.95
C ILE A 398 -21.23 -1.52 16.50
N ASP A 399 -20.72 -2.62 15.95
CA ASP A 399 -21.09 -3.97 16.39
C ASP A 399 -20.61 -4.24 17.84
N LYS A 400 -21.51 -4.76 18.69
CA LYS A 400 -21.26 -5.03 20.12
C LYS A 400 -20.23 -6.13 20.34
N LYS A 401 -20.18 -7.13 19.44
CA LYS A 401 -19.34 -8.33 19.59
C LYS A 401 -18.03 -8.20 18.83
N VAL A 402 -18.06 -7.54 17.69
CA VAL A 402 -16.93 -7.45 16.77
C VAL A 402 -16.59 -5.98 16.50
N PRO A 403 -15.31 -5.56 16.57
CA PRO A 403 -14.92 -4.16 16.36
C PRO A 403 -15.04 -3.71 14.88
N ARG A 404 -16.28 -3.52 14.40
CA ARG A 404 -16.62 -3.06 13.04
C ARG A 404 -17.83 -2.15 13.03
N VAL A 405 -17.98 -1.40 11.93
CA VAL A 405 -19.20 -0.68 11.61
C VAL A 405 -20.20 -1.65 10.99
N ILE A 406 -21.46 -1.52 11.40
CA ILE A 406 -22.60 -2.24 10.83
C ILE A 406 -23.65 -1.25 10.34
N GLY A 407 -24.42 -1.64 9.32
CA GLY A 407 -25.49 -0.83 8.77
C GLY A 407 -26.56 -1.71 8.12
N GLY A 408 -27.81 -1.27 8.18
CA GLY A 408 -28.95 -2.10 7.79
C GLY A 408 -30.28 -1.59 8.37
N PRO A 409 -31.30 -2.45 8.45
CA PRO A 409 -32.59 -2.16 9.07
C PRO A 409 -32.45 -1.66 10.51
N ILE A 410 -33.33 -0.75 10.93
CA ILE A 410 -33.23 -0.11 12.26
C ILE A 410 -33.30 -1.14 13.39
N THR A 411 -34.22 -2.09 13.31
CA THR A 411 -34.44 -3.12 14.34
C THR A 411 -33.22 -4.03 14.49
N ALA A 412 -32.65 -4.49 13.38
CA ALA A 412 -31.47 -5.34 13.36
C ALA A 412 -30.23 -4.64 13.95
N ILE A 413 -29.99 -3.38 13.57
CA ILE A 413 -28.84 -2.60 14.07
C ILE A 413 -29.03 -2.23 15.54
N ASN A 414 -30.25 -1.97 16.00
CA ASN A 414 -30.56 -1.80 17.44
C ASN A 414 -30.21 -3.04 18.27
N ASN A 415 -30.46 -4.23 17.73
CA ASN A 415 -30.18 -5.46 18.44
C ASN A 415 -28.66 -5.70 18.59
N HIS A 416 -27.90 -5.55 17.49
CA HIS A 416 -26.48 -5.92 17.44
C HIS A 416 -25.49 -4.77 17.65
N GLY A 417 -25.95 -3.51 17.64
CA GLY A 417 -25.10 -2.33 17.59
C GLY A 417 -25.14 -1.42 18.82
N THR A 418 -24.08 -0.64 19.00
CA THR A 418 -23.97 0.52 19.90
C THR A 418 -23.76 1.78 19.06
N ASN A 419 -23.92 2.95 19.69
CA ASN A 419 -23.71 4.27 19.06
C ASN A 419 -24.52 4.40 17.76
N ILE A 420 -25.82 4.12 17.84
CA ILE A 420 -26.65 3.96 16.65
C ILE A 420 -27.09 5.32 16.14
N VAL A 421 -26.98 5.50 14.83
CA VAL A 421 -27.46 6.68 14.11
C VAL A 421 -28.48 6.23 13.08
N LYS A 422 -29.71 6.75 13.19
CA LYS A 422 -30.79 6.51 12.24
C LYS A 422 -30.67 7.46 11.06
N LEU A 423 -31.04 6.96 9.88
CA LEU A 423 -30.88 7.65 8.62
C LEU A 423 -32.18 7.56 7.81
N SER A 424 -32.46 8.64 7.10
CA SER A 424 -33.50 8.73 6.07
C SER A 424 -32.88 9.25 4.76
N PRO A 425 -33.58 9.09 3.62
CA PRO A 425 -33.21 9.79 2.39
C PRO A 425 -33.09 11.29 2.62
N GLY A 426 -32.01 11.90 2.12
CA GLY A 426 -31.71 13.29 2.44
C GLY A 426 -30.68 13.94 1.51
N LYS A 427 -30.28 15.17 1.84
CA LYS A 427 -29.49 16.03 0.95
C LYS A 427 -27.97 15.84 1.06
N PHE A 428 -27.46 15.25 2.14
CA PHE A 428 -26.02 15.11 2.34
C PHE A 428 -25.49 13.90 1.59
N ASN A 429 -24.46 14.08 0.77
CA ASN A 429 -23.80 12.96 0.10
C ASN A 429 -23.18 11.97 1.12
N GLN A 430 -22.87 10.75 0.66
CA GLN A 430 -22.34 9.67 1.50
C GLN A 430 -21.07 10.04 2.28
N ASN A 431 -20.16 10.83 1.71
CA ASN A 431 -18.91 11.21 2.38
C ASN A 431 -19.16 12.22 3.50
N ASP A 432 -20.06 13.17 3.30
CA ASP A 432 -20.36 14.20 4.27
C ASP A 432 -21.16 13.63 5.43
N ILE A 433 -22.15 12.75 5.17
CA ILE A 433 -22.89 12.08 6.22
C ILE A 433 -21.99 11.11 7.01
N ALA A 434 -21.07 10.39 6.35
CA ALA A 434 -20.10 9.53 7.02
C ALA A 434 -19.16 10.33 7.96
N LYS A 435 -18.72 11.53 7.54
CA LYS A 435 -17.94 12.43 8.41
C LYS A 435 -18.77 12.98 9.57
N LYS A 436 -20.04 13.29 9.36
CA LYS A 436 -20.96 13.72 10.43
C LYS A 436 -21.14 12.62 11.48
N ILE A 437 -21.46 11.40 11.05
CA ILE A 437 -21.58 10.22 11.94
C ILE A 437 -20.28 9.99 12.70
N TYR A 438 -19.13 10.06 12.02
CA TYR A 438 -17.82 9.91 12.65
C TYR A 438 -17.56 10.95 13.75
N ARG A 439 -17.94 12.22 13.52
CA ARG A 439 -17.82 13.28 14.54
C ARG A 439 -18.74 13.02 15.72
N LEU A 440 -20.01 12.68 15.46
CA LEU A 440 -20.97 12.35 16.51
C LEU A 440 -20.46 11.23 17.44
N TRP A 441 -19.83 10.20 16.89
CA TRP A 441 -19.25 9.12 17.69
C TRP A 441 -18.03 9.54 18.50
N ILE A 442 -17.21 10.45 18.00
CA ILE A 442 -16.08 11.01 18.74
C ILE A 442 -16.58 11.90 19.88
N ASP A 443 -17.58 12.73 19.61
CA ASP A 443 -18.11 13.72 20.54
C ASP A 443 -18.97 13.07 21.64
N SER A 444 -19.54 11.87 21.40
CA SER A 444 -20.33 11.11 22.37
C SER A 444 -19.52 10.47 23.51
N GLY A 445 -18.26 10.89 23.72
CA GLY A 445 -17.41 10.44 24.83
C GLY A 445 -16.92 8.98 24.74
N SER A 446 -17.11 8.32 23.60
CA SER A 446 -16.60 6.96 23.35
C SER A 446 -15.08 6.99 23.14
N ASP A 447 -14.38 5.89 23.41
CA ASP A 447 -12.92 5.82 23.24
C ASP A 447 -12.51 6.25 21.82
N THR A 448 -11.96 7.46 21.73
CA THR A 448 -11.59 8.09 20.46
C THR A 448 -10.53 7.28 19.72
N SER A 449 -9.69 6.53 20.43
CA SER A 449 -8.69 5.64 19.86
C SER A 449 -9.35 4.44 19.17
N PHE A 450 -10.35 3.85 19.84
CA PHE A 450 -11.15 2.74 19.31
C PHE A 450 -11.90 3.13 18.03
N ILE A 451 -12.67 4.22 18.07
CA ILE A 451 -13.45 4.71 16.92
C ILE A 451 -12.53 5.05 15.73
N ARG A 452 -11.39 5.69 15.97
CA ARG A 452 -10.39 5.97 14.92
C ARG A 452 -9.87 4.71 14.22
N GLY A 453 -9.81 3.58 14.94
CA GLY A 453 -9.37 2.29 14.41
C GLY A 453 -10.44 1.57 13.59
N ILE A 454 -11.70 1.60 14.06
CA ILE A 454 -12.77 0.75 13.52
C ILE A 454 -13.70 1.46 12.55
N ALA A 455 -13.88 2.77 12.70
CA ALA A 455 -14.99 3.53 12.12
C ALA A 455 -14.50 4.74 11.31
N SER A 456 -13.42 4.61 10.53
CA SER A 456 -13.01 5.67 9.60
C SER A 456 -14.17 6.06 8.65
N PRO A 457 -14.28 7.32 8.21
CA PRO A 457 -15.35 7.76 7.31
C PRO A 457 -15.57 6.84 6.09
N ASP A 458 -14.49 6.31 5.49
CA ASP A 458 -14.59 5.37 4.36
C ASP A 458 -15.30 4.05 4.73
N LYS A 459 -15.13 3.56 5.97
CA LYS A 459 -15.77 2.33 6.46
C LYS A 459 -17.25 2.59 6.76
N ILE A 460 -17.57 3.75 7.31
CA ILE A 460 -18.97 4.18 7.53
C ILE A 460 -19.67 4.33 6.18
N ALA A 461 -19.02 4.98 5.21
CA ALA A 461 -19.59 5.20 3.88
C ALA A 461 -19.94 3.89 3.15
N LYS A 462 -19.14 2.83 3.33
CA LYS A 462 -19.42 1.50 2.77
C LYS A 462 -20.71 0.85 3.29
N MET A 463 -21.18 1.25 4.46
CA MET A 463 -22.40 0.72 5.08
C MET A 463 -23.63 1.59 4.82
N LEU A 464 -23.48 2.72 4.13
CA LEU A 464 -24.61 3.60 3.82
C LEU A 464 -25.45 3.09 2.62
N PRO A 465 -26.76 3.38 2.63
CA PRO A 465 -27.60 3.35 1.44
C PRO A 465 -27.04 4.19 0.29
N PRO A 466 -27.37 3.86 -0.96
CA PRO A 466 -26.86 4.61 -2.10
C PRO A 466 -27.62 5.95 -2.23
N GLY A 467 -26.89 7.06 -2.40
CA GLY A 467 -27.48 8.40 -2.54
C GLY A 467 -27.20 9.33 -1.38
N GLY A 468 -27.98 10.41 -1.31
CA GLY A 468 -27.91 11.36 -0.20
C GLY A 468 -28.68 10.84 1.02
N SER A 469 -28.20 11.13 2.22
CA SER A 469 -28.82 10.72 3.49
C SER A 469 -28.89 11.90 4.45
N GLU A 470 -29.80 11.82 5.41
CA GLU A 470 -29.91 12.74 6.53
C GLU A 470 -30.01 11.95 7.84
N ILE A 471 -29.49 12.52 8.93
CA ILE A 471 -29.56 11.90 10.26
C ILE A 471 -30.91 12.24 10.86
N VAL A 472 -31.64 11.22 11.28
CA VAL A 472 -32.90 11.38 12.00
C VAL A 472 -32.60 11.36 13.49
N GLY A 473 -32.96 12.46 14.17
CA GLY A 473 -32.78 12.67 15.61
C GLY A 473 -33.72 11.83 16.46
#